data_AF-A0A0W0GKJ6-F1
#
_entry.id   AF-A0A0W0GKJ6-F1
#
_cell.length_a   1.000
_cell.length_b   1.000
_cell.length_c   1.000
_cell.angle_alpha   90.00
_cell.angle_beta   90.00
_cell.angle_gamma   90.00
#
_symmetry.space_group_name_H-M   'P 1'
#
loop_
_entity.id
_entity.type
_entity.pdbx_description
1 polymer ?
#
loop_
_entity_poly.entity_id
_entity_poly.type
_entity_poly.pdbx_seq_one_letter_code
_entity_poly.pdbx_strand_id
1 'polypeptide(L)'
;MDITPEQRKAIYEAEKSRIEQEAGSNGGQASSSQNTSTGLAPNVAALLCYLGVWVTGIIFLILEQKSVKVRFHATQSILIFAPLAIMGWILGWIPNSGGVLSAAVSIVALVLWITLMVKAYRDEEFEVPFVSSLSRQLIKAPVAYPSADKTQAADNISAPSGEVPARRYVPGSRTGRLVGSSLSIGWSAVLLVLFNYYSEYIATYQGQTADGVTNWVRDPILSQDLHLWLPVLNTALFAAILGNIITIVWDKYLLREPIKILIDVFALVAIVSLINIFPFDFSAFSDTVALEATEIAVKVFLILVAVGIGVGILVRFIRLIANIARGITSYR
;
A
#
# COMPACT_ATOMS: atom_id res chain seq x y z
N MET A 1 -36.35 -57.50 -4.41
CA MET A 1 -35.14 -57.99 -5.10
C MET A 1 -33.97 -57.59 -4.25
N ASP A 2 -33.41 -58.52 -3.50
CA ASP A 2 -32.21 -58.26 -2.70
C ASP A 2 -30.99 -58.29 -3.60
N ILE A 3 -30.30 -57.16 -3.68
CA ILE A 3 -29.11 -56.99 -4.51
C ILE A 3 -28.00 -57.84 -3.89
N THR A 4 -27.44 -58.78 -4.66
CA THR A 4 -26.37 -59.64 -4.17
C THR A 4 -25.09 -58.83 -3.89
N PRO A 5 -24.20 -59.28 -2.97
CA PRO A 5 -23.01 -58.52 -2.58
C PRO A 5 -22.10 -58.14 -3.76
N GLU A 6 -22.02 -59.00 -4.78
CA GLU A 6 -21.24 -58.77 -5.99
C GLU A 6 -21.85 -57.67 -6.88
N GLN A 7 -23.17 -57.66 -7.02
CA GLN A 7 -23.88 -56.62 -7.77
C GLN A 7 -23.72 -55.24 -7.12
N ARG A 8 -23.73 -55.16 -5.77
CA ARG A 8 -23.45 -53.89 -5.07
C ARG A 8 -22.04 -53.38 -5.31
N LYS A 9 -21.05 -54.28 -5.34
CA LYS A 9 -19.66 -53.91 -5.60
C LYS A 9 -19.48 -53.40 -7.04
N ALA A 10 -20.10 -54.06 -8.00
CA ALA A 10 -20.10 -53.62 -9.40
C ALA A 10 -20.78 -52.24 -9.57
N ILE A 11 -21.91 -52.00 -8.89
CA ILE A 11 -22.57 -50.69 -8.89
C ILE A 11 -21.68 -49.62 -8.24
N TYR A 12 -21.01 -49.94 -7.13
CA TYR A 12 -20.11 -49.00 -6.46
C TYR A 12 -18.90 -48.64 -7.32
N GLU A 13 -18.28 -49.61 -7.99
CA GLU A 13 -17.14 -49.38 -8.88
C GLU A 13 -17.55 -48.63 -10.16
N ALA A 14 -18.74 -48.92 -10.71
CA ALA A 14 -19.32 -48.18 -11.83
C ALA A 14 -19.65 -46.72 -11.44
N GLU A 15 -20.24 -46.49 -10.27
CA GLU A 15 -20.55 -45.13 -9.80
C GLU A 15 -19.28 -44.36 -9.45
N LYS A 16 -18.28 -45.02 -8.84
CA LYS A 16 -16.98 -44.43 -8.53
C LYS A 16 -16.22 -44.01 -9.80
N SER A 17 -16.18 -44.88 -10.82
CA SER A 17 -15.54 -44.55 -12.10
C SER A 17 -16.31 -43.47 -12.86
N ARG A 18 -17.64 -43.42 -12.78
CA ARG A 18 -18.44 -42.33 -13.35
C ARG A 18 -18.18 -41.01 -12.63
N ILE A 19 -18.07 -41.00 -11.29
CA ILE A 19 -17.69 -39.83 -10.50
C ILE A 19 -16.25 -39.40 -10.80
N GLU A 20 -15.31 -40.33 -10.99
CA GLU A 20 -13.92 -40.01 -11.37
C GLU A 20 -13.85 -39.45 -12.80
N GLN A 21 -14.67 -39.93 -13.73
CA GLN A 21 -14.80 -39.40 -15.10
C GLN A 21 -15.56 -38.07 -15.14
N GLU A 22 -16.59 -37.89 -14.33
CA GLU A 22 -17.30 -36.62 -14.14
C GLU A 22 -16.39 -35.58 -13.44
N ALA A 23 -15.58 -35.98 -12.47
CA ALA A 23 -14.56 -35.12 -11.85
C ALA A 23 -13.42 -34.78 -12.82
N GLY A 24 -13.05 -35.72 -13.69
CA GLY A 24 -12.05 -35.52 -14.74
C GLY A 24 -12.55 -34.68 -15.92
N SER A 25 -13.85 -34.71 -16.23
CA SER A 25 -14.45 -33.99 -17.36
C SER A 25 -15.07 -32.63 -16.98
N ASN A 26 -15.62 -32.48 -15.77
CA ASN A 26 -16.07 -31.18 -15.22
C ASN A 26 -14.95 -30.40 -14.50
N GLY A 27 -13.74 -30.95 -14.41
CA GLY A 27 -12.55 -30.25 -13.87
C GLY A 27 -11.96 -29.15 -14.78
N GLY A 28 -12.51 -28.98 -15.99
CA GLY A 28 -11.97 -28.11 -17.04
C GLY A 28 -12.25 -26.61 -16.91
N GLN A 29 -13.02 -26.14 -15.92
CA GLN A 29 -13.35 -24.70 -15.83
C GLN A 29 -13.53 -24.13 -14.41
N ALA A 30 -13.21 -24.90 -13.36
CA ALA A 30 -13.30 -24.46 -11.96
C ALA A 30 -11.96 -24.61 -11.19
N SER A 31 -10.82 -24.65 -11.89
CA SER A 31 -9.49 -24.94 -11.30
C SER A 31 -8.41 -23.88 -11.56
N SER A 32 -8.79 -22.60 -11.78
CA SER A 32 -7.83 -21.48 -11.88
C SER A 32 -7.54 -20.77 -10.55
N SER A 33 -8.13 -21.22 -9.44
CA SER A 33 -7.64 -20.88 -8.10
C SER A 33 -6.45 -21.76 -7.74
N GLN A 34 -5.38 -21.70 -8.54
CA GLN A 34 -4.07 -22.08 -8.01
C GLN A 34 -3.78 -21.14 -6.84
N ASN A 35 -3.75 -21.71 -5.63
CA ASN A 35 -3.76 -21.02 -4.35
C ASN A 35 -2.74 -19.88 -4.26
N THR A 36 -3.14 -18.63 -4.54
CA THR A 36 -2.34 -17.43 -4.23
C THR A 36 -2.49 -17.09 -2.75
N SER A 37 -1.43 -16.65 -2.08
CA SER A 37 -1.52 -16.09 -0.72
C SER A 37 -2.39 -14.82 -0.69
N THR A 38 -2.40 -14.09 -1.79
CA THR A 38 -3.23 -12.89 -1.99
C THR A 38 -4.68 -13.20 -2.38
N GLY A 39 -5.05 -14.46 -2.61
CA GLY A 39 -6.40 -14.89 -2.99
C GLY A 39 -6.96 -14.24 -4.27
N LEU A 40 -6.08 -13.63 -5.07
CA LEU A 40 -6.35 -13.11 -6.41
C LEU A 40 -6.13 -14.21 -7.43
N ALA A 41 -6.82 -14.14 -8.58
CA ALA A 41 -6.48 -15.00 -9.70
C ALA A 41 -5.01 -14.78 -10.12
N PRO A 42 -4.22 -15.83 -10.40
CA PRO A 42 -2.78 -15.69 -10.67
C PRO A 42 -2.44 -14.69 -11.77
N ASN A 43 -3.22 -14.64 -12.86
CA ASN A 43 -3.05 -13.68 -13.96
C ASN A 43 -3.35 -12.22 -13.55
N VAL A 44 -4.36 -12.01 -12.70
CA VAL A 44 -4.67 -10.68 -12.15
C VAL A 44 -3.57 -10.22 -11.19
N ALA A 45 -3.13 -11.09 -10.28
CA ALA A 45 -2.03 -10.81 -9.38
C ALA A 45 -0.72 -10.52 -10.15
N ALA A 46 -0.43 -11.28 -11.20
CA ALA A 46 0.69 -11.06 -12.09
C ALA A 46 0.64 -9.69 -12.80
N LEU A 47 -0.53 -9.26 -13.30
CA LEU A 47 -0.69 -7.91 -13.85
C LEU A 47 -0.43 -6.84 -12.77
N LEU A 48 -0.95 -7.04 -11.56
CA LEU A 48 -0.80 -6.07 -10.48
C LEU A 48 0.65 -5.91 -10.02
N CYS A 49 1.52 -6.91 -10.21
CA CYS A 49 2.95 -6.79 -9.98
C CYS A 49 3.59 -5.66 -10.81
N TYR A 50 3.03 -5.32 -11.97
CA TYR A 50 3.52 -4.25 -12.83
C TYR A 50 2.79 -2.92 -12.61
N LEU A 51 1.60 -2.89 -12.01
CA LEU A 51 0.75 -1.70 -11.96
C LEU A 51 1.45 -0.48 -11.34
N GLY A 52 2.12 -0.66 -10.20
CA GLY A 52 2.96 0.36 -9.57
C GLY A 52 4.43 0.18 -9.93
N VAL A 53 4.70 -0.31 -11.14
CA VAL A 53 6.05 -0.43 -11.70
C VAL A 53 6.87 -1.37 -10.78
N TRP A 54 8.06 -1.00 -10.33
CA TRP A 54 8.88 -1.84 -9.45
C TRP A 54 8.33 -1.92 -8.02
N VAL A 55 7.55 -0.92 -7.58
CA VAL A 55 7.01 -0.84 -6.20
C VAL A 55 6.01 -1.95 -5.94
N THR A 56 5.08 -2.19 -6.88
CA THR A 56 4.15 -3.32 -6.77
C THR A 56 4.87 -4.66 -6.83
N GLY A 57 5.95 -4.76 -7.59
CA GLY A 57 6.78 -5.97 -7.60
C GLY A 57 7.31 -6.30 -6.19
N ILE A 58 7.84 -5.31 -5.47
CA ILE A 58 8.30 -5.51 -4.08
C ILE A 58 7.14 -5.92 -3.17
N ILE A 59 6.00 -5.24 -3.28
CA ILE A 59 4.81 -5.54 -2.48
C ILE A 59 4.38 -7.00 -2.70
N PHE A 60 4.30 -7.46 -3.95
CA PHE A 60 3.88 -8.83 -4.26
C PHE A 60 4.93 -9.88 -3.88
N LEU A 61 6.23 -9.58 -3.89
CA LEU A 61 7.24 -10.51 -3.34
C LEU A 61 7.06 -10.75 -1.83
N ILE A 62 6.57 -9.74 -1.10
CA ILE A 62 6.30 -9.85 0.34
C ILE A 62 4.97 -10.57 0.58
N LEU A 63 3.92 -10.19 -0.17
CA LEU A 63 2.56 -10.67 0.05
C LEU A 63 2.28 -12.05 -0.55
N GLU A 64 2.91 -12.39 -1.68
CA GLU A 64 2.64 -13.61 -2.43
C GLU A 64 3.75 -14.65 -2.20
N GLN A 65 3.38 -15.75 -1.54
CA GLN A 65 4.33 -16.79 -1.13
C GLN A 65 4.07 -18.14 -1.82
N LYS A 66 2.88 -18.33 -2.39
CA LYS A 66 2.47 -19.64 -2.94
C LYS A 66 2.61 -19.69 -4.46
N SER A 67 2.25 -18.62 -5.17
CA SER A 67 2.28 -18.61 -6.62
C SER A 67 3.66 -18.28 -7.18
N VAL A 68 4.34 -19.29 -7.73
CA VAL A 68 5.61 -19.14 -8.46
C VAL A 68 5.47 -18.14 -9.61
N LYS A 69 4.34 -18.18 -10.32
CA LYS A 69 4.03 -17.27 -11.43
C LYS A 69 3.99 -15.81 -10.98
N VAL A 70 3.23 -15.50 -9.92
CA VAL A 70 3.13 -14.12 -9.43
C VAL A 70 4.49 -13.63 -8.93
N ARG A 71 5.25 -14.49 -8.23
CA ARG A 71 6.64 -14.18 -7.80
C ARG A 71 7.57 -13.95 -8.99
N PHE A 72 7.37 -14.64 -10.11
CA PHE A 72 8.09 -14.38 -11.36
C PHE A 72 7.82 -12.99 -11.90
N HIS A 73 6.55 -12.63 -12.10
CA HIS A 73 6.20 -11.29 -12.58
C HIS A 73 6.59 -10.18 -11.59
N ALA A 74 6.53 -10.44 -10.29
CA ALA A 74 7.01 -9.53 -9.25
C ALA A 74 8.52 -9.27 -9.35
N THR A 75 9.32 -10.33 -9.48
CA THR A 75 10.78 -10.23 -9.66
C THR A 75 11.13 -9.55 -10.99
N GLN A 76 10.46 -9.94 -12.07
CA GLN A 76 10.66 -9.36 -13.40
C GLN A 76 10.35 -7.86 -13.40
N SER A 77 9.29 -7.43 -12.71
CA SER A 77 8.93 -6.01 -12.57
C SER A 77 10.04 -5.20 -11.89
N ILE A 78 10.61 -5.73 -10.79
CA ILE A 78 11.71 -5.06 -10.07
C ILE A 78 12.94 -4.95 -10.96
N LEU A 79 13.37 -6.06 -11.57
CA LEU A 79 14.58 -6.12 -12.37
C LEU A 79 14.53 -5.25 -13.63
N ILE A 80 13.34 -5.02 -14.19
CA ILE A 80 13.16 -4.15 -15.36
C ILE A 80 13.07 -2.69 -14.90
N PHE A 81 12.12 -2.40 -14.02
CA PHE A 81 11.70 -1.03 -13.83
C PHE A 81 12.48 -0.27 -12.77
N ALA A 82 13.11 -0.93 -11.79
CA ALA A 82 13.96 -0.21 -10.84
C ALA A 82 15.23 0.33 -11.54
N PRO A 83 15.96 -0.46 -12.36
CA PRO A 83 17.08 0.08 -13.14
C PRO A 83 16.65 1.13 -14.18
N LEU A 84 15.51 0.94 -14.86
CA LEU A 84 14.99 1.96 -15.80
C LEU A 84 14.66 3.27 -15.10
N ALA A 85 14.08 3.23 -13.89
CA ALA A 85 13.82 4.44 -13.10
C ALA A 85 15.12 5.15 -12.71
N ILE A 86 16.13 4.41 -12.25
CA ILE A 86 17.45 4.96 -11.91
C ILE A 86 18.12 5.55 -13.15
N MET A 87 18.09 4.84 -14.28
CA MET A 87 18.64 5.30 -15.56
C MET A 87 17.96 6.58 -16.04
N GLY A 88 16.62 6.61 -16.06
CA GLY A 88 15.84 7.78 -16.46
C GLY A 88 16.13 9.00 -15.58
N TRP A 89 16.31 8.77 -14.27
CA TRP A 89 16.72 9.80 -13.33
C TRP A 89 18.12 10.33 -13.65
N ILE A 90 19.15 9.46 -13.74
CA ILE A 90 20.53 9.85 -14.06
C ILE A 90 20.62 10.62 -15.39
N LEU A 91 19.93 10.14 -16.42
CA LEU A 91 19.90 10.78 -17.73
C LEU A 91 19.31 12.19 -17.68
N GLY A 92 18.34 12.44 -16.80
CA GLY A 92 17.74 13.76 -16.61
C GLY A 92 18.70 14.83 -16.11
N TRP A 93 19.83 14.44 -15.51
CA TRP A 93 20.86 15.37 -15.02
C TRP A 93 21.83 15.83 -16.12
N ILE A 94 21.78 15.22 -17.31
CA ILE A 94 22.65 15.61 -18.44
C ILE A 94 22.11 16.92 -19.04
N PRO A 95 22.89 18.02 -19.03
CA PRO A 95 22.44 19.29 -19.60
C PRO A 95 22.15 19.18 -21.09
N ASN A 96 21.16 19.94 -21.59
CA ASN A 96 20.77 20.09 -23.00
C ASN A 96 20.19 18.85 -23.71
N SER A 97 20.71 17.65 -23.48
CA SER A 97 20.28 16.41 -24.16
C SER A 97 19.62 15.38 -23.24
N GLY A 98 19.83 15.49 -21.92
CA GLY A 98 19.32 14.54 -20.93
C GLY A 98 17.81 14.39 -20.92
N GLY A 99 17.08 15.50 -21.08
CA GLY A 99 15.62 15.48 -21.17
C GLY A 99 15.09 14.67 -22.35
N VAL A 100 15.69 14.82 -23.53
CA VAL A 100 15.28 14.07 -24.74
C VAL A 100 15.59 12.58 -24.58
N LEU A 101 16.76 12.24 -24.04
CA LEU A 101 17.15 10.85 -23.83
C LEU A 101 16.31 10.18 -22.73
N SER A 102 16.01 10.90 -21.65
CA SER A 102 15.10 10.45 -20.59
C SER A 102 13.67 10.26 -21.12
N ALA A 103 13.18 11.14 -21.98
CA ALA A 103 11.88 11.00 -22.64
C ALA A 103 11.82 9.76 -23.54
N ALA A 104 12.86 9.51 -24.34
CA ALA A 104 12.95 8.32 -25.19
C ALA A 104 12.93 7.02 -24.35
N VAL A 105 13.72 6.95 -23.28
CA VAL A 105 13.71 5.84 -22.32
C VAL A 105 12.32 5.65 -21.70
N SER A 106 11.66 6.75 -21.33
CA SER A 106 10.32 6.71 -20.75
C SER A 106 9.27 6.14 -21.71
N ILE A 107 9.34 6.47 -23.01
CA ILE A 107 8.44 5.91 -24.03
C ILE A 107 8.67 4.40 -24.18
N VAL A 108 9.92 3.95 -24.25
CA VAL A 108 10.25 2.53 -24.33
C VAL A 108 9.77 1.80 -23.08
N ALA A 109 10.00 2.37 -21.90
CA ALA A 109 9.53 1.83 -20.63
C ALA A 109 8.00 1.74 -20.59
N LEU A 110 7.28 2.74 -21.12
CA LEU A 110 5.82 2.75 -21.19
C LEU A 110 5.28 1.63 -22.10
N VAL A 111 5.86 1.45 -23.28
CA VAL A 111 5.49 0.37 -24.21
C VAL A 111 5.74 -0.99 -23.58
N LEU A 112 6.91 -1.18 -22.95
CA LEU A 112 7.27 -2.40 -22.25
C LEU A 112 6.30 -2.67 -21.08
N TRP A 113 5.98 -1.65 -20.30
CA TRP A 113 5.05 -1.72 -19.17
C TRP A 113 3.65 -2.20 -19.58
N ILE A 114 3.06 -1.58 -20.61
CA ILE A 114 1.75 -1.98 -21.13
C ILE A 114 1.81 -3.41 -21.67
N THR A 115 2.86 -3.76 -22.42
CA THR A 115 3.04 -5.11 -22.98
C THR A 115 3.10 -6.18 -21.89
N LEU A 116 3.86 -5.93 -20.83
CA LEU A 116 4.00 -6.84 -19.69
C LEU A 116 2.69 -7.01 -18.92
N MET A 117 1.94 -5.92 -18.69
CA MET A 117 0.62 -5.99 -18.05
C MET A 117 -0.36 -6.83 -18.87
N VAL A 118 -0.47 -6.55 -20.18
CA VAL A 118 -1.41 -7.26 -21.08
C VAL A 118 -1.07 -8.74 -21.17
N LYS A 119 0.22 -9.09 -21.33
CA LYS A 119 0.65 -10.49 -21.41
C LYS A 119 0.47 -11.23 -20.09
N ALA A 120 0.80 -10.60 -18.95
CA ALA A 120 0.57 -11.18 -17.63
C ALA A 120 -0.92 -11.46 -17.38
N TYR A 121 -1.81 -10.56 -17.82
CA TYR A 121 -3.26 -10.76 -17.71
C TYR A 121 -3.79 -11.90 -18.59
N ARG A 122 -3.19 -12.10 -19.77
CA ARG A 122 -3.47 -13.21 -20.69
C ARG A 122 -2.82 -14.52 -20.28
N ASP A 123 -2.26 -14.59 -19.07
CA ASP A 123 -1.60 -15.76 -18.52
C ASP A 123 -0.30 -16.14 -19.26
N GLU A 124 0.28 -15.22 -20.05
CA GLU A 124 1.53 -15.41 -20.77
C GLU A 124 2.74 -14.96 -19.92
N GLU A 125 3.73 -15.85 -19.75
CA GLU A 125 5.05 -15.47 -19.23
C GLU A 125 5.88 -14.83 -20.36
N PHE A 126 5.75 -13.51 -20.54
CA PHE A 126 6.55 -12.81 -21.55
C PHE A 126 8.04 -12.87 -21.21
N GLU A 127 8.80 -13.52 -22.07
CA GLU A 127 10.25 -13.63 -21.92
C GLU A 127 10.94 -12.35 -22.39
N VAL A 128 11.17 -11.41 -21.47
CA VAL A 128 12.15 -10.34 -21.69
C VAL A 128 13.55 -10.97 -21.65
N PRO A 129 14.37 -10.83 -22.71
CA PRO A 129 15.70 -11.42 -22.77
C PRO A 129 16.55 -11.03 -21.55
N PHE A 130 17.39 -11.95 -21.07
CA PHE A 130 18.25 -11.83 -19.88
C PHE A 130 17.50 -11.69 -18.53
N VAL A 131 16.47 -10.86 -18.44
CA VAL A 131 15.70 -10.63 -17.19
C VAL A 131 14.89 -11.86 -16.79
N SER A 132 14.29 -12.54 -17.77
CA SER A 132 13.40 -13.67 -17.48
C SER A 132 14.16 -14.87 -16.93
N SER A 133 15.36 -15.16 -17.45
CA SER A 133 16.22 -16.21 -16.90
C SER A 133 16.69 -15.84 -15.48
N LEU A 134 17.08 -14.59 -15.24
CA LEU A 134 17.48 -14.11 -13.92
C LEU A 134 16.33 -14.20 -12.91
N SER A 135 15.11 -13.82 -13.32
CA SER A 135 13.91 -13.93 -12.48
C SER A 135 13.65 -15.38 -12.08
N ARG A 136 13.73 -16.33 -13.02
CA ARG A 136 13.59 -17.76 -12.72
C ARG A 136 14.68 -18.26 -11.75
N GLN A 137 15.91 -17.78 -11.88
CA GLN A 137 17.01 -18.15 -10.97
C GLN A 137 16.75 -17.64 -9.54
N LEU A 138 16.32 -16.38 -9.39
CA LEU A 138 16.06 -15.78 -8.08
C LEU A 138 14.88 -16.45 -7.35
N ILE A 139 13.91 -17.00 -8.07
CA ILE A 139 12.78 -17.74 -7.47
C ILE A 139 13.18 -19.17 -7.10
N LYS A 140 14.10 -19.79 -7.85
CA LYS A 140 14.62 -21.14 -7.59
C LYS A 140 15.64 -21.17 -6.45
N ALA A 141 16.36 -20.07 -6.22
CA ALA A 141 17.22 -19.94 -5.05
C ALA A 141 16.38 -20.12 -3.77
N PRO A 142 16.81 -20.95 -2.80
CA PRO A 142 16.05 -21.20 -1.59
C PRO A 142 16.06 -19.93 -0.73
N VAL A 143 15.08 -19.07 -0.92
CA VAL A 143 14.77 -18.03 0.05
C VAL A 143 14.20 -18.76 1.26
N ALA A 144 15.00 -18.89 2.31
CA ALA A 144 14.60 -19.50 3.58
C ALA A 144 13.51 -18.64 4.20
N TYR A 145 12.26 -19.06 4.02
CA TYR A 145 11.15 -18.49 4.77
C TYR A 145 11.04 -19.23 6.10
N PRO A 146 10.91 -18.52 7.24
CA PRO A 146 10.45 -19.13 8.46
C PRO A 146 9.03 -19.63 8.19
N SER A 147 8.88 -20.92 7.96
CA SER A 147 7.58 -21.57 7.93
C SER A 147 6.95 -21.36 9.29
N ALA A 148 5.89 -20.55 9.36
CA ALA A 148 5.02 -20.52 10.51
C ALA A 148 4.33 -21.87 10.60
N ASP A 149 5.00 -22.83 11.25
CA ASP A 149 4.44 -24.12 11.59
C ASP A 149 3.34 -23.91 12.63
N LYS A 150 2.11 -23.80 12.13
CA LYS A 150 0.90 -23.81 12.94
C LYS A 150 0.29 -25.21 12.91
N THR A 151 1.01 -26.23 13.37
CA THR A 151 0.39 -27.56 13.49
C THR A 151 0.89 -28.46 14.63
N GLN A 152 1.57 -27.95 15.67
CA GLN A 152 1.95 -28.81 16.83
C GLN A 152 1.77 -28.16 18.22
N ALA A 153 0.76 -27.31 18.40
CA ALA A 153 0.46 -26.74 19.73
C ALA A 153 -1.04 -26.83 20.11
N ALA A 154 -1.73 -27.90 19.69
CA ALA A 154 -3.16 -28.07 19.96
C ALA A 154 -3.50 -29.14 21.02
N ASP A 155 -2.54 -29.86 21.59
CA ASP A 155 -2.85 -31.03 22.45
C ASP A 155 -2.44 -30.90 23.93
N ASN A 156 -2.03 -29.74 24.43
CA ASN A 156 -1.80 -29.56 25.87
C ASN A 156 -2.10 -28.13 26.33
N ILE A 157 -3.38 -27.81 26.53
CA ILE A 157 -3.76 -26.66 27.36
C ILE A 157 -4.94 -27.07 28.26
N SER A 158 -4.61 -27.44 29.49
CA SER A 158 -5.52 -27.42 30.63
C SER A 158 -6.13 -26.02 30.75
N ALA A 159 -7.44 -25.94 30.93
CA ALA A 159 -8.17 -24.68 31.07
C ALA A 159 -7.62 -23.84 32.24
N PRO A 160 -7.30 -22.54 32.07
CA PRO A 160 -7.00 -21.69 33.19
C PRO A 160 -8.30 -21.24 33.86
N SER A 161 -8.49 -21.65 35.11
CA SER A 161 -9.41 -21.02 36.05
C SER A 161 -8.81 -19.69 36.50
N GLY A 162 -9.42 -18.56 36.14
CA GLY A 162 -9.04 -17.25 36.68
C GLY A 162 -9.44 -16.07 35.79
N GLU A 163 -10.30 -15.21 36.36
CA GLU A 163 -10.65 -13.82 36.00
C GLU A 163 -10.66 -13.39 34.53
N VAL A 164 -11.82 -12.95 34.05
CA VAL A 164 -12.02 -12.34 32.72
C VAL A 164 -11.15 -11.08 32.61
N PRO A 165 -10.09 -11.06 31.79
CA PRO A 165 -9.26 -9.87 31.66
C PRO A 165 -10.03 -8.79 30.89
N ALA A 166 -9.85 -7.53 31.31
CA ALA A 166 -10.40 -6.35 30.64
C ALA A 166 -10.20 -6.44 29.11
N ARG A 167 -11.25 -6.13 28.34
CA ARG A 167 -11.28 -6.22 26.86
C ARG A 167 -9.99 -5.65 26.26
N ARG A 168 -9.07 -6.55 25.89
CA ARG A 168 -7.82 -6.22 25.20
C ARG A 168 -8.18 -5.66 23.81
N TYR A 169 -7.62 -4.52 23.43
CA TYR A 169 -7.80 -3.96 22.10
C TYR A 169 -7.37 -4.99 21.04
N VAL A 170 -8.31 -5.44 20.20
CA VAL A 170 -8.04 -6.34 19.07
C VAL A 170 -8.08 -5.51 17.78
N PRO A 171 -6.94 -5.29 17.10
CA PRO A 171 -6.89 -4.62 15.81
C PRO A 171 -7.82 -5.30 14.81
N GLY A 172 -8.73 -4.54 14.18
CA GLY A 172 -9.69 -5.05 13.19
C GLY A 172 -11.11 -5.36 13.71
N SER A 173 -11.30 -5.41 15.03
CA SER A 173 -12.63 -5.52 15.65
C SER A 173 -13.51 -4.29 15.36
N ARG A 174 -14.84 -4.43 15.39
CA ARG A 174 -15.80 -3.30 15.29
C ARG A 174 -15.40 -2.13 16.20
N THR A 175 -14.99 -2.45 17.43
CA THR A 175 -14.52 -1.49 18.44
C THR A 175 -13.23 -0.79 18.02
N GLY A 176 -12.24 -1.51 17.47
CA GLY A 176 -10.99 -0.90 17.02
C GLY A 176 -11.18 0.04 15.83
N ARG A 177 -12.13 -0.27 14.93
CA ARG A 177 -12.48 0.60 13.79
C ARG A 177 -13.13 1.91 14.24
N LEU A 178 -13.98 1.83 15.26
CA LEU A 178 -14.64 2.99 15.84
C LEU A 178 -13.61 3.93 16.50
N VAL A 179 -12.72 3.38 17.34
CA VAL A 179 -11.68 4.16 18.02
C VAL A 179 -10.74 4.85 17.03
N GLY A 180 -10.25 4.13 16.00
CA GLY A 180 -9.36 4.73 15.02
C GLY A 180 -10.01 5.85 14.19
N SER A 181 -11.29 5.69 13.84
CA SER A 181 -12.02 6.72 13.07
C SER A 181 -12.32 7.94 13.93
N SER A 182 -12.73 7.76 15.20
CA SER A 182 -12.95 8.86 16.14
C SER A 182 -11.67 9.63 16.45
N LEU A 183 -10.54 8.94 16.64
CA LEU A 183 -9.23 9.59 16.80
C LEU A 183 -8.85 10.40 15.56
N SER A 184 -9.07 9.86 14.36
CA SER A 184 -8.79 10.57 13.11
C SER A 184 -9.65 11.83 12.97
N ILE A 185 -10.93 11.78 13.35
CA ILE A 185 -11.82 12.96 13.36
C ILE A 185 -11.32 13.99 14.36
N GLY A 186 -11.03 13.58 15.61
CA GLY A 186 -10.53 14.46 16.64
C GLY A 186 -9.22 15.14 16.25
N TRP A 187 -8.26 14.37 15.72
CA TRP A 187 -6.99 14.91 15.24
C TRP A 187 -7.18 15.88 14.08
N SER A 188 -8.07 15.56 13.13
CA SER A 188 -8.36 16.46 12.00
C SER A 188 -8.99 17.78 12.47
N ALA A 189 -9.87 17.74 13.47
CA ALA A 189 -10.44 18.93 14.07
C ALA A 189 -9.39 19.77 14.82
N VAL A 190 -8.48 19.13 15.56
CA VAL A 190 -7.35 19.80 16.21
C VAL A 190 -6.47 20.49 15.18
N LEU A 191 -6.13 19.82 14.07
CA LEU A 191 -5.31 20.42 13.01
C LEU A 191 -6.03 21.58 12.31
N LEU A 192 -7.34 21.47 12.06
CA LEU A 192 -8.13 22.60 11.54
C LEU A 192 -8.02 23.81 12.47
N VAL A 193 -8.22 23.63 13.77
CA VAL A 193 -8.12 24.73 14.73
C VAL A 193 -6.69 25.28 14.80
N LEU A 194 -5.70 24.40 14.92
CA LEU A 194 -4.29 24.76 15.02
C LEU A 194 -3.84 25.61 13.82
N PHE A 195 -4.07 25.15 12.60
CA PHE A 195 -3.57 25.84 11.41
C PHE A 195 -4.37 27.08 11.03
N ASN A 196 -5.68 27.13 11.32
CA ASN A 196 -6.50 28.30 10.99
C ASN A 196 -6.40 29.42 12.04
N TYR A 197 -6.13 29.09 13.31
CA TYR A 197 -6.17 30.09 14.40
C TYR A 197 -4.86 30.24 15.16
N TYR A 198 -4.01 29.21 15.20
CA TYR A 198 -2.82 29.17 16.06
C TYR A 198 -1.52 28.91 15.28
N SER A 199 -1.52 29.05 13.96
CA SER A 199 -0.34 28.79 13.12
C SER A 199 0.82 29.73 13.46
N GLU A 200 0.54 30.99 13.83
CA GLU A 200 1.56 31.96 14.26
C GLU A 200 2.28 31.58 15.56
N TYR A 201 1.72 30.67 16.36
CA TYR A 201 2.36 30.20 17.59
C TYR A 201 3.36 29.08 17.33
N ILE A 202 3.38 28.52 16.10
CA ILE A 202 4.44 27.66 15.61
C ILE A 202 5.60 28.57 15.22
N ALA A 203 6.41 28.92 16.21
CA ALA A 203 7.41 29.96 16.14
C ALA A 203 8.63 29.61 16.98
N THR A 204 9.76 30.23 16.66
CA THR A 204 10.90 30.30 17.57
C THR A 204 10.70 31.48 18.52
N TYR A 205 11.03 31.26 19.80
CA TYR A 205 10.92 32.28 20.84
C TYR A 205 12.32 32.65 21.30
N GLN A 206 12.72 33.89 21.08
CA GLN A 206 14.05 34.39 21.44
C GLN A 206 13.92 35.48 22.50
N GLY A 207 14.63 35.31 23.62
CA GLY A 207 14.71 36.31 24.67
C GLY A 207 15.86 37.27 24.40
N GLN A 208 15.56 38.55 24.19
CA GLN A 208 16.55 39.61 24.09
C GLN A 208 16.58 40.37 25.41
N THR A 209 17.67 40.27 26.16
CA THR A 209 17.86 41.00 27.42
C THR A 209 18.61 42.29 27.15
N ALA A 210 17.92 43.41 27.35
CA ALA A 210 18.52 44.74 27.34
C ALA A 210 18.18 45.43 28.67
N ASP A 211 19.17 46.08 29.29
CA ASP A 211 19.02 46.83 30.55
C ASP A 211 18.33 46.04 31.69
N GLY A 212 18.58 44.73 31.78
CA GLY A 212 18.02 43.86 32.81
C GLY A 212 16.58 43.42 32.58
N VAL A 213 15.95 43.79 31.45
CA VAL A 213 14.62 43.33 31.04
C VAL A 213 14.73 42.41 29.82
N THR A 214 14.19 41.19 29.94
CA THR A 214 14.13 40.23 28.82
C THR A 214 12.83 40.41 28.04
N ASN A 215 12.94 40.88 26.80
CA ASN A 215 11.82 40.91 25.87
C ASN A 215 11.82 39.62 25.03
N TRP A 216 10.70 38.90 25.04
CA TRP A 216 10.53 37.71 24.22
C TRP A 216 9.97 38.11 22.86
N VAL A 217 10.77 37.91 21.82
CA VAL A 217 10.36 38.07 20.42
C VAL A 217 9.94 36.71 19.88
N ARG A 218 8.85 36.69 19.13
CA ARG A 218 8.27 35.50 18.50
C ARG A 218 8.43 35.62 16.99
N ASP A 219 9.18 34.69 16.41
CA ASP A 219 9.42 34.62 14.97
C ASP A 219 8.72 33.37 14.40
N PRO A 220 7.58 33.53 13.68
CA PRO A 220 6.82 32.42 13.12
C PRO A 220 7.65 31.58 12.14
N ILE A 221 7.60 30.26 12.29
CA ILE A 221 8.20 29.31 11.36
C ILE A 221 7.37 29.20 10.08
N LEU A 222 6.07 29.51 10.15
CA LEU A 222 5.19 29.49 8.99
C LEU A 222 5.11 30.88 8.37
N SER A 223 5.49 30.98 7.09
CA SER A 223 5.52 32.24 6.35
C SER A 223 4.11 32.67 5.96
N GLN A 224 4.00 33.87 5.36
CA GLN A 224 2.72 34.36 4.83
C GLN A 224 2.13 33.40 3.80
N ASP A 225 2.94 32.69 3.01
CA ASP A 225 2.50 31.75 1.97
C ASP A 225 1.67 30.58 2.51
N LEU A 226 1.61 30.40 3.84
CA LEU A 226 0.71 29.45 4.49
C LEU A 226 -0.76 29.64 4.01
N HIS A 227 -1.19 30.87 3.72
CA HIS A 227 -2.53 31.15 3.22
C HIS A 227 -2.85 30.47 1.87
N LEU A 228 -1.82 30.19 1.05
CA LEU A 228 -1.97 29.47 -0.22
C LEU A 228 -2.20 27.96 0.03
N TRP A 229 -1.63 27.44 1.11
CA TRP A 229 -1.75 26.02 1.46
C TRP A 229 -3.00 25.70 2.29
N LEU A 230 -3.45 26.63 3.14
CA LEU A 230 -4.59 26.45 4.04
C LEU A 230 -5.85 25.90 3.37
N PRO A 231 -6.30 26.39 2.20
CA PRO A 231 -7.48 25.83 1.52
C PRO A 231 -7.33 24.34 1.17
N VAL A 232 -6.14 23.93 0.75
CA VAL A 232 -5.86 22.53 0.38
C VAL A 232 -5.84 21.65 1.62
N LEU A 233 -5.16 22.10 2.69
CA LEU A 233 -5.17 21.41 3.98
C LEU A 233 -6.59 21.29 4.54
N ASN A 234 -7.34 22.38 4.59
CA ASN A 234 -8.70 22.39 5.13
C ASN A 234 -9.61 21.43 4.35
N THR A 235 -9.53 21.43 3.02
CA THR A 235 -10.26 20.49 2.17
C THR A 235 -9.92 19.04 2.51
N ALA A 236 -8.64 18.72 2.69
CA ALA A 236 -8.21 17.37 3.05
C ALA A 236 -8.68 16.96 4.45
N LEU A 237 -8.62 17.86 5.43
CA LEU A 237 -9.10 17.60 6.79
C LEU A 237 -10.62 17.45 6.86
N PHE A 238 -11.39 18.26 6.12
CA PHE A 238 -12.84 18.10 6.01
C PHE A 238 -13.20 16.77 5.32
N ALA A 239 -12.52 16.41 4.24
CA ALA A 239 -12.69 15.12 3.58
C ALA A 239 -12.37 13.95 4.53
N ALA A 240 -11.31 14.08 5.34
CA ALA A 240 -10.95 13.09 6.36
C ALA A 240 -12.04 12.96 7.43
N ILE A 241 -12.57 14.07 7.96
CA ILE A 241 -13.66 14.06 8.94
C ILE A 241 -14.89 13.38 8.33
N LEU A 242 -15.35 13.85 7.17
CA LEU A 242 -16.54 13.35 6.49
C LEU A 242 -16.40 11.85 6.15
N GLY A 243 -15.28 11.44 5.57
CA GLY A 243 -15.05 10.05 5.20
C GLY A 243 -14.99 9.12 6.42
N ASN A 244 -14.40 9.56 7.53
CA ASN A 244 -14.41 8.79 8.78
C ASN A 244 -15.83 8.70 9.37
N ILE A 245 -16.63 9.77 9.33
CA ILE A 245 -18.04 9.74 9.75
C ILE A 245 -18.83 8.74 8.88
N ILE A 246 -18.69 8.81 7.55
CA ILE A 246 -19.36 7.88 6.63
C ILE A 246 -18.97 6.43 6.94
N THR A 247 -17.69 6.18 7.24
CA THR A 247 -17.22 4.83 7.60
C THR A 247 -17.83 4.31 8.90
N ILE A 248 -18.16 5.20 9.85
CA ILE A 248 -18.83 4.83 11.10
C ILE A 248 -20.33 4.59 10.86
N VAL A 249 -20.99 5.45 10.10
CA VAL A 249 -22.45 5.38 9.86
C VAL A 249 -22.81 4.22 8.94
N TRP A 250 -22.09 4.09 7.83
CA TRP A 250 -22.23 2.98 6.88
C TRP A 250 -21.12 1.96 7.13
N ASP A 251 -21.34 1.02 8.05
CA ASP A 251 -20.49 -0.18 8.25
C ASP A 251 -20.66 -1.19 7.09
N LYS A 252 -20.80 -0.69 5.85
CA LYS A 252 -20.80 -1.51 4.64
C LYS A 252 -19.35 -1.75 4.22
N TYR A 253 -18.93 -3.01 4.30
CA TYR A 253 -17.57 -3.47 4.03
C TYR A 253 -17.01 -3.02 2.67
N LEU A 254 -17.84 -2.93 1.63
CA LEU A 254 -17.42 -2.51 0.29
C LEU A 254 -17.03 -1.04 0.17
N LEU A 255 -17.61 -0.15 0.99
CA LEU A 255 -17.35 1.30 0.87
C LEU A 255 -16.12 1.75 1.66
N ARG A 256 -15.63 0.91 2.59
CA ARG A 256 -14.57 1.29 3.50
C ARG A 256 -13.22 1.53 2.83
N GLU A 257 -12.75 0.59 2.03
CA GLU A 257 -11.45 0.75 1.35
C GLU A 257 -11.48 1.92 0.33
N PRO A 258 -12.53 2.09 -0.50
CA PRO A 258 -12.65 3.27 -1.37
C PRO A 258 -12.61 4.60 -0.61
N ILE A 259 -13.32 4.71 0.52
CA ILE A 259 -13.31 5.93 1.34
C ILE A 259 -11.91 6.19 1.91
N LYS A 260 -11.21 5.16 2.40
CA LYS A 260 -9.85 5.33 2.93
C LYS A 260 -8.86 5.72 1.84
N ILE A 261 -8.96 5.15 0.65
CA ILE A 261 -8.18 5.58 -0.52
C ILE A 261 -8.45 7.05 -0.83
N LEU A 262 -9.71 7.47 -0.85
CA LEU A 262 -10.07 8.87 -1.12
C LEU A 262 -9.46 9.84 -0.08
N ILE A 263 -9.55 9.51 1.21
CA ILE A 263 -8.93 10.30 2.28
C ILE A 263 -7.42 10.39 2.09
N ASP A 264 -6.75 9.26 1.82
CA ASP A 264 -5.30 9.23 1.64
C ASP A 264 -4.87 10.02 0.38
N VAL A 265 -5.69 10.05 -0.68
CA VAL A 265 -5.46 10.90 -1.88
C VAL A 265 -5.51 12.38 -1.53
N PHE A 266 -6.52 12.83 -0.77
CA PHE A 266 -6.57 14.21 -0.31
C PHE A 266 -5.38 14.56 0.59
N ALA A 267 -4.97 13.65 1.47
CA ALA A 267 -3.78 13.83 2.30
C ALA A 267 -2.51 13.94 1.44
N LEU A 268 -2.38 13.11 0.41
CA LEU A 268 -1.26 13.18 -0.54
C LEU A 268 -1.23 14.53 -1.27
N VAL A 269 -2.38 15.03 -1.74
CA VAL A 269 -2.50 16.35 -2.37
C VAL A 269 -2.10 17.47 -1.40
N ALA A 270 -2.50 17.39 -0.14
CA ALA A 270 -2.10 18.34 0.89
C ALA A 270 -0.58 18.32 1.13
N ILE A 271 0.06 17.15 1.21
CA ILE A 271 1.52 17.05 1.39
C ILE A 271 2.27 17.51 0.13
N VAL A 272 1.83 17.12 -1.06
CA VAL A 272 2.48 17.53 -2.31
C VAL A 272 2.36 19.04 -2.52
N SER A 273 1.21 19.64 -2.23
CA SER A 273 1.07 21.10 -2.25
C SER A 273 1.94 21.79 -1.20
N LEU A 274 2.09 21.20 -0.01
CA LEU A 274 3.00 21.72 1.03
C LEU A 274 4.46 21.73 0.56
N ILE A 275 4.90 20.70 -0.17
CA ILE A 275 6.26 20.64 -0.74
C ILE A 275 6.48 21.73 -1.79
N ASN A 276 5.47 22.02 -2.62
CA ASN A 276 5.56 23.00 -3.70
C ASN A 276 5.46 24.44 -3.22
N ILE A 277 4.54 24.72 -2.28
CA ILE A 277 4.36 26.05 -1.69
C ILE A 277 5.49 26.33 -0.69
N PHE A 278 5.87 25.30 0.08
CA PHE A 278 6.92 25.35 1.08
C PHE A 278 6.86 26.60 2.00
N PRO A 279 5.77 26.77 2.78
CA PRO A 279 5.54 27.97 3.58
C PRO A 279 6.33 27.95 4.91
N PHE A 280 7.59 27.51 4.88
CA PHE A 280 8.47 27.43 6.05
C PHE A 280 9.54 28.53 5.96
N ASP A 281 9.65 29.31 7.02
CA ASP A 281 10.68 30.32 7.22
C ASP A 281 11.65 29.85 8.31
N PHE A 282 12.90 29.67 7.90
CA PHE A 282 14.00 29.21 8.75
C PHE A 282 15.04 30.31 9.00
N SER A 283 14.71 31.57 8.70
CA SER A 283 15.59 32.73 8.93
C SER A 283 15.96 32.94 10.39
N ALA A 284 15.20 32.36 11.33
CA ALA A 284 15.54 32.34 12.75
C ALA A 284 16.84 31.59 13.06
N PHE A 285 17.32 30.72 12.17
CA PHE A 285 18.64 30.10 12.28
C PHE A 285 19.71 31.04 11.71
N SER A 286 20.61 31.50 12.57
CA SER A 286 21.66 32.47 12.21
C SER A 286 22.80 31.89 11.35
N ASP A 287 22.93 30.55 11.30
CA ASP A 287 23.96 29.86 10.51
C ASP A 287 23.41 29.48 9.14
N THR A 288 24.05 29.97 8.07
CA THR A 288 23.68 29.70 6.68
C THR A 288 23.71 28.21 6.35
N VAL A 289 24.65 27.46 6.92
CA VAL A 289 24.74 26.01 6.71
C VAL A 289 23.56 25.30 7.38
N ALA A 290 23.21 25.73 8.61
CA ALA A 290 22.07 25.18 9.32
C ALA A 290 20.73 25.49 8.64
N LEU A 291 20.60 26.67 8.03
CA LEU A 291 19.40 27.08 7.28
C LEU A 291 19.20 26.18 6.05
N GLU A 292 20.22 26.07 5.19
CA GLU A 292 20.14 25.22 3.98
C GLU A 292 19.90 23.75 4.35
N ALA A 293 20.60 23.24 5.36
CA ALA A 293 20.43 21.87 5.81
C ALA A 293 19.01 21.61 6.35
N THR A 294 18.43 22.56 7.09
CA THR A 294 17.07 22.44 7.65
C THR A 294 16.02 22.46 6.54
N GLU A 295 16.15 23.37 5.58
CA GLU A 295 15.25 23.44 4.43
C GLU A 295 15.27 22.13 3.64
N ILE A 296 16.46 21.63 3.31
CA ILE A 296 16.64 20.37 2.59
C ILE A 296 16.07 19.22 3.41
N ALA A 297 16.36 19.15 4.71
CA ALA A 297 15.88 18.08 5.58
C ALA A 297 14.34 18.04 5.64
N VAL A 298 13.68 19.20 5.77
CA VAL A 298 12.22 19.28 5.79
C VAL A 298 11.62 18.88 4.44
N LYS A 299 12.18 19.33 3.31
CA LYS A 299 11.73 18.89 1.97
C LYS A 299 11.86 17.38 1.79
N VAL A 300 13.02 16.80 2.16
CA VAL A 300 13.26 15.35 2.09
C VAL A 300 12.27 14.60 2.97
N PHE A 301 12.04 15.06 4.21
CA PHE A 301 11.06 14.45 5.11
C PHE A 301 9.64 14.46 4.51
N LEU A 302 9.19 15.59 3.96
CA LEU A 302 7.88 15.70 3.32
C LEU A 302 7.75 14.78 2.09
N ILE A 303 8.81 14.65 1.28
CA ILE A 303 8.84 13.71 0.15
C ILE A 303 8.70 12.27 0.65
N LEU A 304 9.40 11.88 1.71
CA LEU A 304 9.29 10.55 2.30
C LEU A 304 7.88 10.28 2.83
N VAL A 305 7.23 11.27 3.46
CA VAL A 305 5.83 11.18 3.88
C VAL A 305 4.91 10.99 2.68
N ALA A 306 5.07 11.79 1.61
CA ALA A 306 4.28 11.66 0.38
C ALA A 306 4.43 10.27 -0.25
N VAL A 307 5.66 9.75 -0.34
CA VAL A 307 5.93 8.40 -0.85
C VAL A 307 5.25 7.34 0.03
N GLY A 308 5.35 7.45 1.35
CA GLY A 308 4.68 6.54 2.29
C GLY A 308 3.17 6.51 2.12
N ILE A 309 2.54 7.69 1.95
CA ILE A 309 1.10 7.80 1.68
C ILE A 309 0.76 7.15 0.32
N GLY A 310 1.55 7.44 -0.73
CA GLY A 310 1.36 6.86 -2.06
C GLY A 310 1.43 5.33 -2.07
N VAL A 311 2.41 4.74 -1.38
CA VAL A 311 2.50 3.28 -1.19
C VAL A 311 1.29 2.75 -0.42
N GLY A 312 0.85 3.47 0.62
CA GLY A 312 -0.36 3.13 1.39
C GLY A 312 -1.61 3.05 0.50
N ILE A 313 -1.83 4.05 -0.36
CA ILE A 313 -2.93 4.08 -1.34
C ILE A 313 -2.89 2.85 -2.25
N LEU A 314 -1.70 2.56 -2.81
CA LEU A 314 -1.50 1.42 -3.70
C LEU A 314 -1.81 0.07 -3.02
N VAL A 315 -1.36 -0.12 -1.78
CA VAL A 315 -1.65 -1.33 -1.00
C VAL A 315 -3.15 -1.47 -0.73
N ARG A 316 -3.84 -0.38 -0.36
CA ARG A 316 -5.30 -0.39 -0.17
C ARG A 316 -6.04 -0.71 -1.46
N PHE A 317 -5.57 -0.17 -2.59
CA PHE A 317 -6.13 -0.45 -3.90
C PHE A 317 -6.00 -1.93 -4.27
N ILE A 318 -4.84 -2.54 -4.06
CA ILE A 318 -4.65 -3.99 -4.27
C ILE A 318 -5.60 -4.80 -3.38
N ARG A 319 -5.73 -4.42 -2.10
CA ARG A 319 -6.67 -5.08 -1.18
C ARG A 319 -8.12 -4.91 -1.63
N LEU A 320 -8.51 -3.75 -2.14
CA LEU A 320 -9.84 -3.50 -2.68
C LEU A 320 -10.13 -4.45 -3.84
N ILE A 321 -9.22 -4.58 -4.80
CA ILE A 321 -9.36 -5.53 -5.93
C ILE A 321 -9.45 -6.97 -5.40
N ALA A 322 -8.59 -7.36 -4.46
CA ALA A 322 -8.60 -8.70 -3.88
C ALA A 322 -9.93 -9.02 -3.17
N ASN A 323 -10.48 -8.07 -2.41
CA ASN A 323 -11.74 -8.26 -1.71
C ASN A 323 -12.92 -8.39 -2.69
N ILE A 324 -12.94 -7.58 -3.75
CA ILE A 324 -13.95 -7.66 -4.82
C ILE A 324 -13.86 -9.03 -5.52
N ALA A 325 -12.64 -9.45 -5.89
CA ALA A 325 -12.42 -10.71 -6.60
C ALA A 325 -12.84 -11.95 -5.79
N ARG A 326 -12.66 -11.93 -4.47
CA ARG A 326 -13.06 -13.03 -3.58
C ARG A 326 -14.56 -13.05 -3.26
N GLY A 327 -15.34 -12.06 -3.70
CA GLY A 327 -16.76 -11.94 -3.36
C GLY A 327 -17.02 -11.78 -1.85
N ILE A 328 -16.00 -11.41 -1.06
CA ILE A 328 -16.13 -11.26 0.39
C ILE A 328 -16.83 -9.93 0.64
N THR A 329 -18.17 -9.98 0.70
CA THR A 329 -19.01 -8.83 1.08
C THR A 329 -19.14 -8.67 2.60
N SER A 330 -18.59 -9.60 3.39
CA SER A 330 -18.63 -9.56 4.86
C SER A 330 -17.36 -10.13 5.50
N TYR A 331 -16.75 -9.37 6.40
CA TYR A 331 -15.81 -9.92 7.38
C TYR A 331 -16.66 -10.55 8.50
N ARG A 332 -16.68 -11.89 8.58
CA ARG A 332 -17.03 -12.59 9.83
C ARG A 332 -15.94 -12.33 10.87
#